data_AF-A0A1H6W0Z7-F1
#
_entry.id   AF-A0A1H6W0Z7-F1
#
_cell.length_a   1.000
_cell.length_b   1.000
_cell.length_c   1.000
_cell.angle_alpha   90.00
_cell.angle_beta   90.00
_cell.angle_gamma   90.00
#
_symmetry.space_group_name_H-M   'P 1'
#
loop_
_entity.id
_entity.type
_entity.pdbx_description
1 polymer ?
#
loop_
_entity_poly.entity_id
_entity_poly.type
_entity_poly.pdbx_seq_one_letter_code
_entity_poly.pdbx_strand_id
1 'polypeptide(L)'
;MQDLMTMLSTLRRPRLLIRAARFGAQDYNRDRHLQRVLGYGALPRPAAALMRLMELERGLDDQRKQEDAGYSLTRHLDLLIAMMGEAQLLAASRTAPE
;
A
#
# COMPACT_ATOMS: atom_id res chain seq x y z
N MET A 1 3.02 -19.67 7.71
CA MET A 1 3.08 -18.65 6.64
C MET A 1 1.92 -17.70 6.90
N GLN A 2 2.15 -16.47 7.38
CA GLN A 2 1.06 -15.53 7.62
C GLN A 2 0.44 -15.10 6.29
N ASP A 3 -0.89 -15.13 6.19
CA ASP A 3 -1.61 -14.58 5.04
C ASP A 3 -1.32 -13.07 4.96
N LEU A 4 -0.98 -12.56 3.77
CA LEU A 4 -0.72 -11.14 3.54
C LEU A 4 -1.89 -10.27 4.03
N MET A 5 -3.12 -10.79 3.96
CA MET A 5 -4.30 -10.12 4.50
C MET A 5 -4.28 -10.00 6.03
N THR A 6 -3.78 -11.02 6.73
CA THR A 6 -3.56 -10.99 8.18
C THR A 6 -2.45 -10.02 8.56
N MET A 7 -1.40 -9.90 7.73
CA MET A 7 -0.37 -8.89 7.98
C MET A 7 -0.91 -7.48 7.79
N LEU A 8 -1.76 -7.23 6.78
CA LEU A 8 -2.39 -5.93 6.60
C LEU A 8 -3.35 -5.55 7.74
N SER A 9 -4.11 -6.52 8.26
CA SER A 9 -5.06 -6.26 9.35
C SER A 9 -4.40 -5.96 10.69
N THR A 10 -3.15 -6.35 10.88
CA THR A 10 -2.37 -6.04 12.09
C THR A 10 -1.69 -4.67 12.05
N LEU A 11 -1.66 -3.99 10.90
CA LEU A 11 -1.12 -2.64 10.77
C LEU A 11 -2.00 -1.63 11.51
N ARG A 12 -1.47 -1.03 12.57
CA ARG A 12 -2.14 0.05 13.30
C ARG A 12 -1.75 1.40 12.73
N ARG A 13 -2.68 2.06 12.04
CA ARG A 13 -2.48 3.38 11.44
C ARG A 13 -3.50 4.40 11.93
N PRO A 14 -3.15 5.69 11.96
CA PRO A 14 -4.10 6.77 12.24
C PRO A 14 -5.37 6.63 11.38
N ARG A 15 -6.55 6.67 12.04
CA ARG A 15 -7.84 6.41 11.36
C ARG A 15 -8.09 7.36 10.19
N LEU A 16 -7.58 8.59 10.27
CA LEU A 16 -7.70 9.58 9.19
C LEU A 16 -6.94 9.15 7.92
N LEU A 17 -5.72 8.63 8.06
CA LEU A 17 -4.91 8.13 6.94
C LEU A 17 -5.62 6.97 6.24
N ILE A 18 -6.11 6.01 7.03
CA ILE A 18 -6.83 4.86 6.49
C ILE A 18 -8.10 5.29 5.76
N ARG A 19 -8.87 6.24 6.31
CA ARG A 19 -10.07 6.77 5.63
C ARG A 19 -9.72 7.44 4.31
N ALA A 20 -8.72 8.33 4.31
CA ALA A 20 -8.30 9.02 3.10
C ALA A 20 -7.78 8.04 2.04
N ALA A 21 -6.96 7.07 2.44
CA ALA A 21 -6.46 6.02 1.55
C ALA A 21 -7.60 5.14 0.99
N ARG A 22 -8.62 4.84 1.79
CA ARG A 22 -9.80 4.09 1.34
C ARG A 22 -10.57 4.81 0.23
N PHE A 23 -10.70 6.14 0.30
CA PHE A 23 -11.29 6.92 -0.79
C PHE A 23 -10.40 6.89 -2.03
N GLY A 24 -9.10 7.17 -1.89
CA GLY A 24 -8.16 7.14 -3.02
C GLY A 24 -7.98 5.76 -3.66
N ALA A 25 -8.21 4.68 -2.91
CA ALA A 25 -8.16 3.31 -3.42
C ALA A 25 -9.30 2.99 -4.39
N GLN A 26 -10.40 3.76 -4.38
CA GLN A 26 -11.51 3.58 -5.35
C GLN A 26 -11.07 3.95 -6.77
N ASP A 27 -10.21 4.96 -6.90
CA ASP A 27 -9.64 5.44 -8.17
C ASP A 27 -8.24 4.88 -8.43
N TYR A 28 -7.88 3.77 -7.78
CA TYR A 28 -6.55 3.20 -7.90
C TYR A 28 -6.30 2.62 -9.30
N ASN A 29 -5.38 3.25 -10.04
CA ASN A 29 -4.84 2.70 -11.28
C ASN A 29 -3.47 2.09 -11.02
N ARG A 30 -3.35 0.76 -11.17
CA ARG A 30 -2.12 0.01 -10.89
C ARG A 30 -0.93 0.51 -11.70
N ASP A 31 -1.08 0.69 -13.01
CA ASP A 31 0.04 1.08 -13.87
C ASP A 31 0.58 2.46 -13.47
N ARG A 32 -0.31 3.44 -13.28
CA ARG A 32 0.09 4.82 -12.93
C ARG A 32 0.58 4.95 -11.50
N HIS A 33 -0.18 4.43 -10.54
CA HIS A 33 0.08 4.67 -9.11
C HIS A 33 1.21 3.80 -8.59
N LEU A 34 1.26 2.51 -8.97
CA LEU A 34 2.32 1.61 -8.50
C LEU A 34 3.67 2.00 -9.09
N GLN A 35 3.71 2.40 -10.37
CA GLN A 35 4.94 2.91 -11.00
C GLN A 35 5.43 4.20 -10.32
N ARG A 36 4.53 5.08 -9.90
CA ARG A 36 4.94 6.30 -9.18
C ARG A 36 5.53 6.00 -7.80
N VAL A 37 5.05 4.95 -7.12
CA VAL A 37 5.49 4.59 -5.77
C VAL A 37 6.75 3.72 -5.78
N LEU A 38 6.81 2.69 -6.64
CA LEU A 38 7.94 1.76 -6.74
C LEU A 38 9.04 2.22 -7.72
N GLY A 39 8.76 3.24 -8.52
CA GLY A 39 9.66 3.74 -9.56
C GLY A 39 9.46 3.06 -10.91
N TYR A 40 10.41 3.28 -11.80
CA TYR A 40 10.35 2.82 -13.19
C TYR A 40 10.77 1.35 -13.32
N GLY A 41 10.05 0.59 -14.14
CA GLY A 41 10.35 -0.82 -14.44
C GLY A 41 9.10 -1.67 -14.61
N ALA A 42 9.30 -2.97 -14.82
CA ALA A 42 8.19 -3.92 -14.90
C ALA A 42 7.47 -4.01 -13.54
N LEU A 43 6.15 -3.86 -13.57
CA LEU A 43 5.31 -3.90 -12.37
C LEU A 43 5.29 -5.33 -11.78
N PRO A 44 5.76 -5.53 -10.54
CA PRO A 44 5.80 -6.86 -9.93
C PRO A 44 4.39 -7.40 -9.70
N ARG A 45 4.24 -8.74 -9.64
CA ARG A 45 2.96 -9.38 -9.33
C ARG A 45 2.37 -8.82 -8.01
N PRO A 46 1.02 -8.75 -7.85
CA PRO A 46 0.40 -8.07 -6.72
C PRO A 46 0.93 -8.47 -5.33
N ALA A 47 1.18 -9.77 -5.10
CA ALA A 47 1.75 -10.24 -3.84
C ALA A 47 3.18 -9.68 -3.58
N ALA A 48 4.02 -9.65 -4.62
CA ALA A 48 5.38 -9.11 -4.52
C ALA A 48 5.38 -7.56 -4.41
N ALA A 49 4.45 -6.90 -5.11
CA ALA A 49 4.22 -5.47 -4.96
C ALA A 49 3.84 -5.12 -3.52
N LEU A 50 2.86 -5.83 -2.95
CA LEU A 50 2.36 -5.60 -1.61
C LEU A 50 3.43 -5.76 -0.53
N MET A 51 4.29 -6.78 -0.63
CA MET A 51 5.41 -6.96 0.30
C MET A 51 6.37 -5.76 0.28
N ARG A 52 6.73 -5.26 -0.90
CA ARG A 52 7.58 -4.07 -1.03
C ARG A 52 6.90 -2.81 -0.48
N LEU A 53 5.62 -2.64 -0.76
CA LEU A 53 4.85 -1.50 -0.25
C LEU A 53 4.79 -1.52 1.29
N MET A 54 4.65 -2.69 1.92
CA MET A 54 4.70 -2.83 3.38
C MET A 54 6.06 -2.51 4.00
N GLU A 55 7.17 -2.75 3.28
CA GLU A 55 8.50 -2.33 3.73
C GLU A 55 8.66 -0.81 3.68
N LEU A 56 8.27 -0.20 2.55
CA LEU A 56 8.31 1.26 2.38
C LEU A 56 7.40 1.98 3.37
N GLU A 57 6.21 1.44 3.61
CA GLU A 57 5.24 2.01 4.53
C GLU A 57 5.75 1.97 5.98
N ARG A 58 6.42 0.89 6.40
CA ARG A 58 7.07 0.82 7.72
C ARG A 58 8.09 1.94 7.90
N GLY A 59 8.93 2.18 6.90
CA GLY A 59 9.91 3.29 6.94
C GLY A 59 9.25 4.66 7.07
N LEU A 60 8.14 4.90 6.34
CA LEU A 60 7.40 6.16 6.45
C LEU A 60 6.66 6.32 7.78
N ASP A 61 6.11 5.25 8.35
CA ASP A 61 5.47 5.31 9.66
C ASP A 61 6.50 5.59 10.78
N ASP A 62 7.73 5.10 10.64
CA ASP A 62 8.81 5.41 11.57
C ASP A 62 9.27 6.87 11.45
N GLN A 63 9.40 7.40 10.23
CA GLN A 63 9.62 8.84 10.01
C GLN A 63 8.51 9.69 10.63
N ARG A 64 7.25 9.28 10.46
CA ARG A 64 6.08 9.95 11.06
C ARG A 64 6.15 9.97 12.58
N LYS A 65 6.55 8.86 13.22
CA LYS A 65 6.67 8.77 14.69
C LYS A 65 7.82 9.59 15.25
N GLN A 66 8.89 9.74 14.47
CA GLN A 66 10.07 10.51 14.84
C GLN A 66 9.93 12.01 14.53
N GLU A 67 8.79 12.44 13.96
CA GLU A 67 8.60 13.81 13.46
C GLU A 67 9.71 14.23 12.50
N ASP A 68 10.20 13.27 11.71
CA ASP A 68 11.32 13.46 10.80
C ASP A 68 10.99 14.52 9.73
N ALA A 69 11.93 15.44 9.48
CA ALA A 69 11.74 16.53 8.53
C ALA A 69 11.53 16.07 7.08
N GLY A 70 11.97 14.84 6.76
CA GLY A 70 11.75 14.19 5.47
C GLY A 70 10.38 13.50 5.35
N TYR A 71 9.59 13.44 6.42
CA TYR A 71 8.27 12.82 6.38
C TYR A 71 7.33 13.56 5.41
N SER A 72 6.79 12.81 4.44
CA SER A 72 5.78 13.32 3.52
C SER A 72 4.45 12.61 3.73
N LEU A 73 3.46 13.35 4.24
CA LEU A 73 2.08 12.88 4.38
C LEU A 73 1.52 12.38 3.04
N THR A 74 1.74 13.13 1.95
CA THR A 74 1.25 12.76 0.62
C THR A 74 1.84 11.44 0.15
N ARG A 75 3.15 11.23 0.33
CA ARG A 75 3.81 9.96 -0.01
C ARG A 75 3.27 8.80 0.82
N HIS A 76 3.01 9.02 2.10
CA HIS A 76 2.42 8.01 2.98
C HIS A 76 1.01 7.63 2.51
N LEU A 77 0.21 8.64 2.15
CA LEU A 77 -1.12 8.43 1.58
C LEU A 77 -1.07 7.62 0.28
N ASP A 78 -0.16 7.97 -0.63
CA ASP A 78 0.04 7.25 -1.90
C ASP A 78 0.40 5.78 -1.67
N LEU A 79 1.26 5.51 -0.70
CA LEU A 79 1.64 4.15 -0.30
C LEU A 79 0.46 3.37 0.25
N LEU A 80 -0.34 3.97 1.14
CA LEU A 80 -1.53 3.31 1.69
C LEU A 80 -2.60 3.05 0.62
N ILE A 81 -2.79 3.99 -0.31
CA ILE A 81 -3.68 3.80 -1.47
C ILE A 81 -3.22 2.62 -2.31
N ALA A 82 -1.92 2.57 -2.65
CA ALA A 82 -1.35 1.47 -3.42
C ALA A 82 -1.47 0.12 -2.69
N MET A 83 -1.22 0.08 -1.37
CA MET A 83 -1.38 -1.14 -0.57
C MET A 83 -2.83 -1.64 -0.59
N MET A 84 -3.81 -0.75 -0.40
CA MET A 84 -5.23 -1.12 -0.43
C MET A 84 -5.68 -1.58 -1.82
N GLY A 85 -5.18 -0.95 -2.89
CA GLY A 85 -5.44 -1.34 -4.27
C GLY A 85 -4.86 -2.71 -4.60
N GLU A 86 -3.58 -2.95 -4.30
CA GLU A 86 -2.93 -4.24 -4.53
C GLU A 86 -3.55 -5.37 -3.68
N ALA A 87 -3.99 -5.07 -2.46
CA ALA A 87 -4.70 -6.03 -1.62
C ALA A 87 -6.03 -6.45 -2.25
N GLN A 88 -6.80 -5.50 -2.80
CA GLN A 88 -8.05 -5.80 -3.51
C GLN A 88 -7.80 -6.64 -4.77
N LEU A 89 -6.78 -6.32 -5.55
CA LEU A 89 -6.40 -7.10 -6.74
C LEU A 89 -5.97 -8.53 -6.36
N LEU A 90 -5.20 -8.68 -5.29
CA LEU A 90 -4.79 -9.99 -4.79
C LEU A 90 -6.01 -10.80 -4.32
N ALA A 91 -6.95 -10.18 -3.60
CA ALA A 91 -8.19 -10.82 -3.18
C ALA A 91 -9.04 -11.27 -4.38
N ALA A 92 -9.24 -10.39 -5.37
CA ALA A 92 -9.99 -10.69 -6.59
C ALA A 92 -9.36 -11.85 -7.39
N SER A 93 -8.02 -11.88 -7.47
CA SER A 93 -7.29 -12.97 -8.14
C SER A 93 -7.40 -14.33 -7.43
N ARG A 94 -7.70 -14.35 -6.12
CA ARG A 94 -7.94 -15.59 -5.36
C ARG A 94 -9.37 -16.09 -5.49
N THR A 95 -10.32 -15.21 -5.81
CA THR A 95 -11.75 -15.53 -5.90
C THR A 95 -12.23 -15.83 -7.32
N ALA A 96 -11.45 -15.50 -8.35
CA ALA A 96 -11.76 -15.87 -9.72
C ALA A 96 -11.59 -17.40 -9.89
N PRO A 97 -12.66 -18.16 -10.18
CA PRO A 97 -12.49 -19.52 -10.69
C PRO A 97 -11.91 -19.44 -12.12
N GLU A 98 -11.01 -20.36 -12.47
CA GLU A 98 -10.65 -20.62 -13.87
C GLU A 98 -11.87 -21.09 -14.68
#